data_AF-A0A7J7YSW6-F1
#
_entry.id   AF-A0A7J7YSW6-F1
#
_cell.length_a   1.000
_cell.length_b   1.000
_cell.length_c   1.000
_cell.angle_alpha   90.00
_cell.angle_beta   90.00
_cell.angle_gamma   90.00
#
_symmetry.space_group_name_H-M   'P 1'
#
loop_
_entity.id
_entity.type
_entity.pdbx_description
1 polymer ?
#
loop_
_entity_poly.entity_id
_entity_poly.type
_entity_poly.pdbx_seq_one_letter_code
_entity_poly.pdbx_strand_id
1 'polypeptide(L)'
;MNPGNIWTQKNTRPATVLAPSGLTTVATTKVEYPHSGLERHVFFFSLQRKNKVAGNPCPICRDHKLHIDFRNVKLLEQFVCAHTGIIFHAPYTGVCMNQHKKLTQAIQKARDHGLLSYHIPQVEPRDLDFSNSHGAVSVTPPAPTLLSGDPWYPWYNWKQPPESELSRLRRLYRGHLREESGPAPESVPEVPPTSRAEAAPVQAGAGGPSERSVGAVDREGRLRG
;
A
#
# COMPACT_ATOMS: atom_id res chain seq x y z
N MET A 1 -5.04 -25.72 26.29
CA MET A 1 -3.94 -25.47 25.34
C MET A 1 -3.69 -23.98 25.29
N ASN A 2 -2.56 -23.51 25.84
CA ASN A 2 -2.29 -22.09 26.08
C ASN A 2 -1.94 -21.36 24.77
N PRO A 3 -2.60 -20.23 24.45
CA PRO A 3 -2.14 -19.28 23.45
C PRO A 3 -1.24 -18.24 24.14
N GLY A 4 0.05 -18.17 23.83
CA GLY A 4 0.94 -17.38 24.69
C GLY A 4 2.26 -16.92 24.08
N ASN A 5 2.26 -16.21 22.94
CA ASN A 5 3.49 -15.56 22.45
C ASN A 5 3.19 -14.28 21.64
N ILE A 6 2.46 -13.32 22.22
CA ILE A 6 2.47 -11.93 21.73
C ILE A 6 3.82 -11.32 22.16
N TRP A 7 4.75 -11.19 21.22
CA TRP A 7 6.01 -10.48 21.44
C TRP A 7 5.75 -8.97 21.38
N THR A 8 5.49 -8.38 22.55
CA THR A 8 5.46 -6.93 22.70
C THR A 8 6.90 -6.39 22.72
N GLN A 9 7.26 -5.54 21.75
CA GLN A 9 8.46 -4.71 21.83
C GLN A 9 8.31 -3.75 23.02
N LYS A 10 8.94 -4.06 24.15
CA LYS A 10 8.97 -3.16 25.31
C LYS A 10 10.16 -2.20 25.18
N ASN A 11 9.84 -0.96 24.84
CA ASN A 11 10.56 0.30 25.11
C ASN A 11 12.05 0.40 24.72
N THR A 12 12.29 1.09 23.60
CA THR A 12 13.56 1.77 23.31
C THR A 12 13.70 2.99 24.23
N ARG A 13 14.61 2.96 25.21
CA ARG A 13 15.05 4.17 25.92
C ARG A 13 16.40 4.61 25.34
N PRO A 14 16.55 5.84 24.81
CA PRO A 14 17.88 6.37 24.53
C PRO A 14 18.56 6.74 25.86
N ALA A 15 19.62 6.03 26.22
CA ALA A 15 20.50 6.43 27.32
C ALA A 15 21.63 7.29 26.73
N THR A 16 21.65 8.58 27.08
CA THR A 16 22.77 9.48 26.78
C THR A 16 23.83 9.27 27.86
N VAL A 17 24.99 8.70 27.51
CA VAL A 17 26.17 8.69 28.38
C VAL A 17 27.20 9.62 27.78
N LEU A 18 27.62 10.65 28.53
CA LEU A 18 28.74 11.51 28.15
C LEU A 18 30.04 10.72 28.28
N ALA A 19 30.72 10.48 27.16
CA ALA A 19 32.12 10.09 27.10
C ALA A 19 32.96 11.30 26.61
N PRO A 20 34.23 11.45 27.04
CA PRO A 20 34.98 12.70 26.91
C PRO A 20 35.54 13.02 25.50
N SER A 21 34.95 12.49 24.43
CA SER A 21 35.33 12.84 23.06
C SER A 21 34.18 12.64 22.07
N GLY A 22 33.26 13.63 22.03
CA GLY A 22 32.24 13.76 20.99
C GLY A 22 30.91 13.04 21.27
N LEU A 23 29.82 13.65 20.78
CA LEU A 23 28.48 13.06 20.88
C LEU A 23 28.36 11.83 19.96
N THR A 24 28.34 10.65 20.54
CA THR A 24 27.78 9.43 19.92
C THR A 24 26.59 8.95 20.73
N THR A 25 25.38 9.08 20.18
CA THR A 25 24.18 8.43 20.74
C THR A 25 24.29 6.93 20.52
N VAL A 26 24.50 6.17 21.60
CA VAL A 26 24.53 4.69 21.57
C VAL A 26 23.16 4.19 22.03
N ALA A 27 22.33 3.74 21.09
CA ALA A 27 21.08 3.06 21.42
C ALA A 27 21.40 1.61 21.81
N THR A 28 21.37 1.31 23.11
CA THR A 28 21.44 -0.07 23.60
C THR A 28 20.02 -0.62 23.74
N THR A 29 19.73 -1.72 23.05
CA THR A 29 18.48 -2.48 23.28
C THR A 29 18.86 -3.79 23.93
N LYS A 30 18.29 -4.04 25.12
CA LYS A 30 18.41 -5.34 25.80
C LYS A 30 17.53 -6.33 25.06
N VAL A 31 18.10 -7.41 24.54
CA VAL A 31 17.35 -8.55 24.01
C VAL A 31 17.73 -9.77 24.84
N GLU A 32 16.79 -10.24 25.64
CA GLU A 32 16.94 -11.40 26.52
C GLU A 32 16.46 -12.64 25.75
N TYR A 33 17.36 -13.60 25.48
CA TYR A 33 17.03 -14.85 24.80
C TYR A 33 16.90 -15.98 25.83
N PRO A 34 15.79 -16.72 25.85
CA PRO A 34 15.47 -17.64 26.93
C PRO A 34 16.18 -19.00 26.86
N HIS A 35 17.38 -19.15 26.26
CA HIS A 35 18.01 -20.49 26.18
C HIS A 35 19.53 -20.63 26.12
N SER A 36 20.37 -19.60 26.33
CA SER A 36 21.83 -19.84 26.19
C SER A 36 22.80 -19.02 27.03
N GLY A 37 22.36 -18.23 28.03
CA GLY A 37 23.25 -17.65 29.05
C GLY A 37 24.47 -16.86 28.56
N LEU A 38 24.53 -16.49 27.28
CA LEU A 38 25.65 -15.81 26.66
C LEU A 38 25.22 -14.38 26.32
N GLU A 39 25.55 -13.44 27.20
CA GLU A 39 25.43 -12.01 26.93
C GLU A 39 26.43 -11.65 25.82
N ARG A 40 25.93 -11.52 24.58
CA ARG A 40 26.71 -10.94 23.49
C ARG A 40 26.19 -9.53 23.25
N HIS A 41 27.01 -8.53 23.60
CA HIS A 41 26.84 -7.16 23.12
C HIS A 41 27.08 -7.15 21.61
N VAL A 42 26.03 -7.25 20.81
CA VAL A 42 26.11 -7.13 19.35
C VAL A 42 25.72 -5.70 18.97
N PHE A 43 26.71 -4.90 18.58
CA PHE A 43 26.48 -3.52 18.14
C PHE A 43 25.74 -3.50 16.79
N PHE A 44 24.42 -3.28 16.80
CA PHE A 44 23.58 -3.12 15.59
C PHE A 44 23.66 -1.72 14.99
N PHE A 45 24.86 -1.22 14.72
CA PHE A 45 24.99 -0.03 13.89
C PHE A 45 24.98 -0.41 12.41
N SER A 46 24.23 0.34 11.60
CA SER A 46 24.36 0.31 10.14
C SER A 46 25.80 0.64 9.76
N LEU A 47 26.54 -0.39 9.38
CA LEU A 47 27.99 -0.40 9.16
C LEU A 47 28.46 0.29 7.86
N GLN A 48 27.52 0.76 7.05
CA GLN A 48 27.81 1.65 5.92
C GLN A 48 27.19 3.03 6.19
N ARG A 49 28.04 4.02 6.44
CA ARG A 49 27.68 5.43 6.39
C ARG A 49 28.38 6.05 5.18
N LYS A 50 27.61 6.64 4.26
CA LYS A 50 28.11 7.52 3.19
C LYS A 50 29.41 7.02 2.52
N ASN A 51 29.38 5.79 2.01
CA ASN A 51 30.46 5.15 1.24
C ASN A 51 31.72 4.68 2.02
N LYS A 52 31.68 4.62 3.36
CA LYS A 52 32.74 3.97 4.15
C LYS A 52 32.20 2.71 4.82
N VAL A 53 32.92 1.60 4.65
CA VAL A 53 32.67 0.34 5.34
C VAL A 53 33.41 0.37 6.67
N ALA A 54 32.72 0.19 7.80
CA ALA A 54 33.39 0.15 9.10
C ALA A 54 34.20 -1.15 9.28
N GLY A 55 35.13 -1.17 10.26
CA GLY A 55 36.20 -2.17 10.35
C GLY A 55 35.76 -3.64 10.40
N ASN A 56 34.57 -3.94 10.93
CA ASN A 56 34.00 -5.29 10.94
C ASN A 56 32.65 -5.34 10.18
N PRO A 57 32.65 -5.38 8.83
CA PRO A 57 31.43 -5.38 8.03
C PRO A 57 30.57 -6.62 8.26
N CYS A 58 29.27 -6.45 8.04
CA CYS A 58 28.33 -7.56 8.02
C CYS A 58 28.69 -8.58 6.91
N PRO A 59 28.34 -9.88 7.02
CA PRO A 59 28.71 -10.90 6.02
C PRO A 59 28.31 -10.53 4.58
N ILE A 60 27.17 -9.85 4.42
CA ILE A 60 26.68 -9.37 3.12
C ILE A 60 27.35 -8.07 2.68
N CYS A 61 27.72 -7.22 3.62
CA CYS A 61 28.30 -5.90 3.37
C CYS A 61 29.79 -5.98 3.03
N ARG A 62 30.45 -7.07 3.41
CA ARG A 62 31.88 -7.33 3.14
C ARG A 62 32.12 -7.56 1.66
N ASP A 63 31.24 -8.30 1.00
CA ASP A 63 31.38 -8.71 -0.39
C ASP A 63 30.41 -7.97 -1.31
N HIS A 64 30.91 -7.00 -2.08
CA HIS A 64 30.10 -6.19 -3.01
C HIS A 64 29.49 -6.98 -4.18
N LYS A 65 29.97 -8.20 -4.43
CA LYS A 65 29.41 -9.10 -5.46
C LYS A 65 28.13 -9.77 -4.98
N LEU A 66 27.89 -9.77 -3.66
CA LEU A 66 26.74 -10.41 -3.06
C LEU A 66 25.52 -9.48 -3.10
N HIS A 67 24.66 -9.71 -4.09
CA HIS A 67 23.43 -8.94 -4.28
C HIS A 67 22.24 -9.69 -3.67
N ILE A 68 21.53 -9.02 -2.77
CA ILE A 68 20.28 -9.53 -2.19
C ILE A 68 19.18 -9.35 -3.25
N ASP A 69 18.87 -10.43 -3.95
CA ASP A 69 17.78 -10.51 -4.91
C ASP A 69 16.86 -11.68 -4.58
N PHE A 70 15.57 -11.53 -4.89
CA PHE A 70 14.57 -12.59 -4.72
C PHE A 70 14.82 -13.82 -5.62
N ARG A 71 15.63 -13.67 -6.67
CA ARG A 71 16.02 -14.76 -7.59
C ARG A 71 17.09 -15.68 -7.00
N ASN A 72 17.88 -15.19 -6.04
CA ASN A 72 19.01 -15.91 -5.49
C ASN A 72 18.58 -16.80 -4.31
N VAL A 73 17.80 -17.84 -4.60
CA VAL A 73 17.19 -18.71 -3.57
C VAL A 73 18.23 -19.33 -2.64
N LYS A 74 19.36 -19.81 -3.19
CA LYS A 74 20.47 -20.40 -2.42
C LYS A 74 21.07 -19.47 -1.36
N LEU A 75 21.04 -18.17 -1.60
CA LEU A 75 21.50 -17.17 -0.63
C LEU A 75 20.43 -16.96 0.45
N LEU A 76 19.18 -16.82 0.04
CA LEU A 76 18.07 -16.54 0.96
C LEU A 76 17.79 -17.72 1.91
N GLU A 77 17.93 -18.96 1.44
CA GLU A 77 17.79 -20.18 2.23
C GLU A 77 18.71 -20.21 3.46
N GLN A 78 19.92 -19.64 3.36
CA GLN A 78 20.87 -19.60 4.49
C GLN A 78 20.38 -18.72 5.65
N PHE A 79 19.51 -17.75 5.36
CA PHE A 79 18.94 -16.83 6.35
C PHE A 79 17.57 -17.31 6.89
N VAL A 80 17.13 -18.49 6.49
CA VAL A 80 15.86 -19.11 6.90
C VAL A 80 16.15 -20.46 7.57
N CYS A 81 15.42 -20.80 8.63
CA CYS A 81 15.52 -22.12 9.23
C CYS A 81 14.90 -23.19 8.31
N ALA A 82 15.66 -24.23 7.96
CA ALA A 82 15.20 -25.32 7.09
C ALA A 82 14.00 -26.11 7.65
N HIS A 83 13.86 -26.18 8.98
CA HIS A 83 12.80 -26.95 9.63
C HIS A 83 11.54 -26.13 9.92
N THR A 84 11.68 -24.88 10.36
CA THR A 84 10.53 -24.04 10.77
C THR A 84 10.10 -23.05 9.71
N GLY A 85 10.95 -22.76 8.71
CA GLY A 85 10.69 -21.72 7.71
C GLY A 85 10.69 -20.29 8.28
N ILE A 86 11.19 -20.09 9.51
CA ILE A 86 11.28 -18.78 10.17
C ILE A 86 12.58 -18.09 9.73
N ILE A 87 12.50 -16.78 9.44
CA ILE A 87 13.66 -15.96 9.09
C ILE A 87 14.47 -15.67 10.37
N PHE A 88 15.78 -15.89 10.33
CA PHE A 88 16.64 -15.61 11.47
C PHE A 88 16.71 -14.10 11.77
N HIS A 89 16.65 -13.74 13.05
CA HIS A 89 16.84 -12.35 13.47
C HIS A 89 18.24 -11.86 13.12
N ALA A 90 18.37 -10.56 12.89
CA ALA A 90 19.67 -9.95 12.59
C ALA A 90 20.77 -10.20 13.63
N PRO A 91 20.50 -10.30 14.95
CA PRO A 91 21.52 -10.67 15.91
C PRO A 91 22.06 -12.08 15.81
N TYR A 92 21.22 -12.99 15.32
CA TYR A 92 21.62 -14.37 15.11
C TYR A 92 22.55 -14.49 13.89
N THR A 93 22.29 -13.70 12.84
CA THR A 93 23.01 -13.77 11.56
C THR A 93 24.16 -12.78 11.44
N GLY A 94 24.23 -11.77 12.32
CA GLY A 94 25.27 -10.73 12.28
C GLY A 94 25.11 -9.74 11.11
N VAL A 95 23.93 -9.69 10.48
CA VAL A 95 23.65 -8.72 9.39
C VAL A 95 23.21 -7.37 9.95
N CYS A 96 23.53 -6.27 9.26
CA CYS A 96 23.06 -4.95 9.69
C CYS A 96 21.55 -4.79 9.43
N MET A 97 20.87 -3.90 10.16
CA MET A 97 19.41 -3.71 10.04
C MET A 97 18.98 -3.36 8.61
N ASN A 98 19.77 -2.55 7.90
CA ASN A 98 19.48 -2.16 6.52
C ASN A 98 19.44 -3.38 5.59
N GLN A 99 20.42 -4.29 5.71
CA GLN A 99 20.45 -5.52 4.90
C GLN A 99 19.42 -6.53 5.38
N HIS A 100 19.16 -6.63 6.69
CA HIS A 100 18.09 -7.47 7.22
C HIS A 100 16.72 -7.08 6.64
N LYS A 101 16.40 -5.79 6.57
CA LYS A 101 15.16 -5.30 5.96
C LYS A 101 15.06 -5.69 4.49
N LYS A 102 16.16 -5.56 3.73
CA LYS A 102 16.23 -5.98 2.32
C LYS A 102 16.09 -7.50 2.16
N LEU A 103 16.73 -8.29 3.02
CA LEU A 103 16.57 -9.75 3.06
C LEU A 103 15.12 -10.14 3.32
N THR A 104 14.47 -9.58 4.33
CA THR A 104 13.07 -9.89 4.64
C THR A 104 12.15 -9.57 3.47
N GLN A 105 12.36 -8.42 2.81
CA GLN A 105 11.62 -8.07 1.58
C GLN A 105 11.89 -9.03 0.43
N ALA A 106 13.16 -9.41 0.22
CA ALA A 106 13.54 -10.34 -0.85
C ALA A 106 13.01 -11.77 -0.59
N ILE A 107 13.03 -12.25 0.66
CA ILE A 107 12.47 -13.54 1.07
C ILE A 107 10.96 -13.53 0.87
N GLN A 108 10.26 -12.47 1.31
CA GLN A 108 8.82 -12.36 1.10
C GLN A 108 8.48 -12.37 -0.39
N LYS A 109 9.19 -11.55 -1.17
CA LYS A 109 9.02 -11.51 -2.63
C LYS A 109 9.32 -12.86 -3.29
N ALA A 110 10.34 -13.59 -2.84
CA ALA A 110 10.65 -14.93 -3.35
C ALA A 110 9.55 -15.95 -3.03
N ARG A 111 8.90 -15.84 -1.87
CA ARG A 111 7.72 -16.64 -1.51
C ARG A 111 6.52 -16.30 -2.38
N ASP A 112 6.26 -15.01 -2.58
CA ASP A 112 5.15 -14.54 -3.43
C ASP A 112 5.32 -14.99 -4.90
N HIS A 113 6.56 -15.05 -5.39
CA HIS A 113 6.87 -15.58 -6.72
C HIS A 113 7.00 -17.11 -6.78
N GLY A 114 6.84 -17.83 -5.66
CA GLY A 114 6.97 -19.28 -5.61
C GLY A 114 8.40 -19.82 -5.83
N LEU A 115 9.43 -18.99 -5.72
CA LEU A 115 10.83 -19.40 -5.85
C LEU A 115 11.38 -20.06 -4.58
N LEU A 116 10.83 -19.69 -3.42
CA LEU A 116 11.26 -20.18 -2.11
C LEU A 116 10.09 -20.94 -1.46
N SER A 117 10.28 -22.24 -1.24
CA SER A 117 9.25 -23.11 -0.65
C SER A 117 9.02 -22.79 0.82
N TYR A 118 7.76 -22.70 1.23
CA TYR A 118 7.38 -22.55 2.63
C TYR A 118 6.10 -23.33 2.90
N HIS A 119 5.85 -23.64 4.17
CA HIS A 119 4.65 -24.35 4.58
C HIS A 119 3.42 -23.45 4.43
N ILE A 120 2.49 -23.84 3.54
CA ILE A 120 1.18 -23.21 3.39
C ILE A 120 0.15 -24.14 4.03
N PRO A 121 -0.48 -23.75 5.16
CA PRO A 121 -1.52 -24.58 5.76
C PRO A 121 -2.73 -24.66 4.83
N GLN A 122 -3.41 -25.79 4.84
CA GLN A 122 -4.76 -25.89 4.31
C GLN A 122 -5.70 -25.13 5.25
N VAL A 123 -6.46 -24.18 4.69
CA VAL A 123 -7.39 -23.33 5.45
C VAL A 123 -8.78 -23.65 4.96
N GLU A 124 -9.71 -23.83 5.90
CA GLU A 124 -11.11 -24.05 5.58
C GLU A 124 -11.70 -22.85 4.83
N PRO A 125 -12.68 -23.09 3.93
CA PRO A 125 -13.40 -22.00 3.27
C PRO A 125 -13.98 -21.02 4.28
N ARG A 126 -14.04 -19.73 3.91
CA ARG A 126 -14.61 -18.69 4.78
C ARG A 126 -16.08 -18.92 5.08
N ASP A 127 -16.84 -19.30 4.05
CA ASP A 127 -18.28 -19.51 4.10
C ASP A 127 -18.60 -20.99 3.84
N LEU A 128 -19.61 -21.52 4.54
CA LEU A 128 -20.08 -22.90 4.38
C LEU A 128 -21.05 -23.03 3.19
N ASP A 129 -21.82 -21.98 2.95
CA ASP A 129 -22.82 -21.92 1.89
C ASP A 129 -22.31 -21.06 0.74
N PHE A 130 -22.14 -21.65 -0.44
CA PHE A 130 -21.71 -20.95 -1.66
C PHE A 130 -22.89 -20.46 -2.51
N SER A 131 -24.07 -20.29 -1.90
CA SER A 131 -25.27 -19.87 -2.62
C SER A 131 -25.25 -18.37 -2.90
N ASN A 132 -25.27 -18.01 -4.19
CA ASN A 132 -25.37 -16.62 -4.64
C ASN A 132 -26.84 -16.17 -4.87
N SER A 133 -27.79 -16.78 -4.15
CA SER A 133 -29.21 -16.47 -4.26
C SER A 133 -29.63 -15.20 -3.50
N HIS A 134 -28.76 -14.66 -2.64
CA HIS A 134 -29.08 -13.49 -1.84
C HIS A 134 -29.06 -12.20 -2.67
N GLY A 135 -30.03 -11.31 -2.39
CA GLY A 135 -30.22 -10.03 -3.08
C GLY A 135 -28.96 -9.15 -3.18
N ALA A 136 -28.07 -9.23 -2.19
CA ALA A 136 -26.84 -8.42 -2.14
C ALA A 136 -25.77 -8.81 -3.18
N VAL A 137 -25.75 -10.07 -3.62
CA VAL A 137 -24.80 -10.54 -4.66
C VAL A 137 -25.48 -10.72 -6.01
N SER A 138 -26.80 -10.90 -6.03
CA SER A 138 -27.60 -10.96 -7.24
C SER A 138 -27.95 -9.57 -7.78
N VAL A 139 -28.45 -9.50 -9.02
CA VAL A 139 -28.97 -8.26 -9.59
C VAL A 139 -30.21 -7.83 -8.79
N THR A 140 -30.09 -6.69 -8.10
CA THR A 140 -31.24 -6.06 -7.44
C THR A 140 -32.08 -5.34 -8.51
N PRO A 141 -33.39 -5.60 -8.60
CA PRO A 141 -34.23 -4.93 -9.58
C PRO A 141 -34.18 -3.40 -9.36
N PRO A 142 -33.95 -2.62 -10.42
CA PRO A 142 -33.78 -1.18 -10.28
C PRO A 142 -35.10 -0.52 -9.86
N ALA A 143 -35.00 0.46 -8.97
CA ALA A 143 -36.13 1.30 -8.62
C ALA A 143 -36.60 2.09 -9.86
N PRO A 144 -37.90 2.45 -9.95
CA PRO A 144 -38.43 3.20 -11.08
C PRO A 144 -37.74 4.57 -11.27
N THR A 145 -37.33 5.23 -10.18
CA THR A 145 -36.58 6.49 -10.23
C THR A 145 -35.19 6.33 -10.86
N LEU A 146 -34.56 5.18 -10.66
CA LEU A 146 -33.28 4.87 -11.32
C LEU A 146 -33.47 4.66 -12.83
N LEU A 147 -34.62 4.10 -13.25
CA LEU A 147 -34.95 3.95 -14.68
C LEU A 147 -35.29 5.28 -15.35
N SER A 148 -35.90 6.23 -14.63
CA SER A 148 -36.21 7.57 -15.16
C SER A 148 -35.01 8.53 -15.13
N GLY A 149 -33.94 8.19 -14.40
CA GLY A 149 -32.80 9.07 -14.17
C GLY A 149 -33.07 10.16 -13.13
N ASP A 150 -34.19 10.08 -12.43
CA ASP A 150 -34.54 11.01 -11.36
C ASP A 150 -33.80 10.65 -10.06
N PRO A 151 -33.53 11.63 -9.19
CA PRO A 151 -33.04 11.33 -7.86
C PRO A 151 -34.04 10.47 -7.09
N TRP A 152 -33.53 9.67 -6.14
CA TRP A 152 -34.35 8.75 -5.35
C TRP A 152 -35.54 9.42 -4.66
N TYR A 153 -35.36 10.66 -4.21
CA TYR A 153 -36.43 11.47 -3.65
C TYR A 153 -36.61 12.80 -4.39
N PRO A 154 -37.87 13.27 -4.58
CA PRO A 154 -38.14 14.51 -5.30
C PRO A 154 -37.59 15.78 -4.65
N TRP A 155 -37.19 15.74 -3.37
CA TRP A 155 -36.66 16.89 -2.63
C TRP A 155 -35.13 17.02 -2.74
N TYR A 156 -34.44 16.09 -3.42
CA TYR A 156 -33.04 16.27 -3.81
C TYR A 156 -32.87 17.32 -4.90
N ASN A 157 -33.86 17.46 -5.80
CA ASN A 157 -33.89 18.52 -6.79
C ASN A 157 -34.26 19.85 -6.14
N TRP A 158 -33.56 20.91 -6.55
CA TRP A 158 -33.95 22.27 -6.17
C TRP A 158 -35.36 22.58 -6.69
N LYS A 159 -36.25 23.01 -5.79
CA LYS A 159 -37.59 23.47 -6.12
C LYS A 159 -37.74 24.88 -5.58
N GLN A 160 -38.07 25.83 -6.46
CA GLN A 160 -38.30 27.21 -6.06
C GLN A 160 -39.56 27.30 -5.17
N PRO A 161 -39.44 27.76 -3.91
CA PRO A 161 -40.60 27.94 -3.04
C PRO A 161 -41.53 29.05 -3.57
N PRO A 162 -42.82 29.03 -3.20
CA PRO A 162 -43.76 30.07 -3.61
C PRO A 162 -43.40 31.43 -3.01
N GLU A 163 -43.63 32.49 -3.79
CA GLU A 163 -43.23 33.86 -3.45
C GLU A 163 -43.88 34.39 -2.17
N SER A 164 -45.05 33.86 -1.79
CA SER A 164 -45.71 34.17 -0.52
C SER A 164 -44.89 33.72 0.70
N GLU A 165 -44.29 32.53 0.64
CA GLU A 165 -43.44 31.99 1.70
C GLU A 165 -42.09 32.70 1.73
N LEU A 166 -41.53 33.03 0.56
CA LEU A 166 -40.33 33.87 0.47
C LEU A 166 -40.58 35.24 1.11
N SER A 167 -41.71 35.89 0.78
CA SER A 167 -42.10 37.19 1.37
C SER A 167 -42.29 37.11 2.88
N ARG A 168 -42.89 36.02 3.38
CA ARG A 168 -43.03 35.75 4.82
C ARG A 168 -41.65 35.62 5.49
N LEU A 169 -40.72 34.90 4.88
CA LEU A 169 -39.35 34.73 5.38
C LEU A 169 -38.55 36.05 5.33
N ARG A 170 -38.65 36.82 4.24
CA ARG A 170 -38.01 38.15 4.11
C ARG A 170 -38.50 39.11 5.20
N ARG A 171 -39.78 39.03 5.57
CA ARG A 171 -40.34 39.80 6.70
C ARG A 171 -39.81 39.32 8.04
N LEU A 172 -39.72 38.00 8.26
CA LEU A 172 -39.29 37.40 9.53
C LEU A 172 -37.80 37.67 9.81
N TYR A 173 -36.95 37.59 8.80
CA TYR A 173 -35.49 37.76 8.91
C TYR A 173 -34.99 39.13 8.43
N ARG A 174 -35.82 40.17 8.55
CA ARG A 174 -35.45 41.55 8.18
C ARG A 174 -34.16 41.99 8.89
N GLY A 175 -33.18 42.46 8.13
CA GLY A 175 -31.88 42.93 8.64
C GLY A 175 -30.76 41.88 8.67
N HIS A 176 -31.07 40.59 8.49
CA HIS A 176 -30.10 39.49 8.47
C HIS A 176 -30.16 38.63 7.19
N LEU A 177 -30.80 39.13 6.12
CA LEU A 177 -31.00 38.39 4.89
C LEU A 177 -29.79 38.48 3.95
N ARG A 178 -29.42 37.35 3.34
CA ARG A 178 -28.43 37.28 2.25
C ARG A 178 -29.11 37.36 0.88
N GLU A 179 -28.31 37.56 -0.17
CA GLU A 179 -28.77 37.46 -1.57
C GLU A 179 -29.33 36.06 -1.86
N GLU A 180 -30.43 35.99 -2.60
CA GLU A 180 -31.09 34.74 -2.96
C GLU A 180 -30.28 34.03 -4.04
N SER A 181 -29.73 32.85 -3.73
CA SER A 181 -29.06 32.01 -4.72
C SER A 181 -30.09 31.30 -5.59
N GLY A 182 -29.95 31.41 -6.91
CA GLY A 182 -30.73 30.64 -7.88
C GLY A 182 -30.45 29.13 -7.83
N PRO A 183 -31.06 28.33 -8.73
CA PRO A 183 -30.80 26.90 -8.79
C PRO A 183 -29.30 26.63 -8.97
N ALA A 184 -28.79 25.62 -8.25
CA ALA A 184 -27.42 25.17 -8.41
C ALA A 184 -27.19 24.71 -9.87
N PRO A 185 -25.99 24.92 -10.43
CA PRO A 185 -25.67 24.41 -11.76
C PRO A 185 -25.83 22.88 -11.80
N GLU A 186 -26.42 22.35 -12.88
CA GLU A 186 -26.74 20.92 -13.03
C GLU A 186 -25.50 20.02 -13.03
N SER A 187 -24.34 20.58 -13.34
CA SER A 187 -23.04 19.91 -13.27
C SER A 187 -22.07 20.72 -12.41
N VAL A 188 -21.18 20.00 -11.72
CA VAL A 188 -20.05 20.64 -11.04
C VAL A 188 -19.16 21.27 -12.12
N PRO A 189 -18.84 22.57 -12.04
CA PRO A 189 -17.99 23.22 -13.03
C PRO A 189 -16.63 22.53 -13.06
N GLU A 190 -16.26 22.01 -14.23
CA GLU A 190 -14.95 21.42 -14.46
C GLU A 190 -13.92 22.54 -14.53
N VAL A 191 -13.01 22.58 -13.55
CA VAL A 191 -11.86 23.49 -13.60
C VAL A 191 -10.89 22.90 -14.61
N PRO A 192 -10.55 23.61 -15.71
CA PRO A 192 -9.61 23.09 -16.68
C PRO A 192 -8.28 22.78 -15.97
N PRO A 193 -7.64 21.61 -16.23
CA PRO A 193 -6.37 21.31 -15.64
C PRO A 193 -5.39 22.42 -16.03
N THR A 194 -4.83 23.09 -15.02
CA THR A 194 -3.79 24.09 -15.22
C THR A 194 -2.62 23.41 -15.94
N SER A 195 -2.51 23.65 -17.24
CA SER A 195 -1.44 23.15 -18.08
C SER A 195 -0.13 23.80 -17.67
N ARG A 196 0.52 23.25 -16.63
CA ARG A 196 1.94 23.47 -16.36
C ARG A 196 2.74 22.56 -17.29
N ALA A 197 2.60 22.78 -18.59
CA ALA A 197 3.31 22.07 -19.64
C ALA A 197 3.42 22.94 -20.90
N GLU A 198 3.90 24.17 -20.76
CA GLU A 198 4.42 24.93 -21.90
C GLU A 198 5.79 25.50 -21.53
N ALA A 199 6.80 24.62 -21.60
CA ALA A 199 8.20 24.95 -21.79
C ALA A 199 9.02 23.65 -21.97
N ALA A 200 8.94 23.06 -23.16
CA ALA A 200 10.02 22.25 -23.72
C ALA A 200 9.92 22.27 -25.26
N PRO A 201 10.99 22.63 -25.99
CA PRO A 201 10.95 22.71 -27.44
C PRO A 201 11.08 21.30 -28.03
N VAL A 202 10.11 20.88 -28.85
CA VAL A 202 10.21 19.65 -29.64
C VAL A 202 10.76 20.01 -31.02
N GLN A 203 11.95 19.48 -31.30
CA GLN A 203 12.63 19.60 -32.58
C GLN A 203 11.86 18.90 -33.70
N ALA A 204 11.90 19.52 -34.88
CA ALA A 204 11.42 18.98 -36.14
C ALA A 204 12.22 17.74 -36.56
N GLY A 205 11.52 16.67 -36.95
CA GLY A 205 12.08 15.45 -37.51
C GLY A 205 11.08 14.78 -38.46
N ALA A 206 11.50 14.58 -39.70
CA ALA A 206 10.72 14.27 -40.89
C ALA A 206 10.09 12.86 -40.98
N GLY A 207 9.06 12.74 -41.83
CA GLY A 207 8.81 11.57 -42.69
C GLY A 207 7.66 10.62 -42.30
N GLY A 208 6.52 10.68 -43.01
CA GLY A 208 5.49 9.61 -43.03
C GLY A 208 5.83 8.51 -44.05
N PRO A 209 4.86 7.74 -44.61
CA PRO A 209 3.51 7.36 -44.14
C PRO A 209 3.25 5.82 -44.25
N SER A 210 2.18 5.27 -43.64
CA SER A 210 1.29 4.27 -44.29
C SER A 210 0.15 3.79 -43.39
N GLU A 211 -1.04 3.70 -43.99
CA GLU A 211 -2.28 3.10 -43.55
C GLU A 211 -2.15 1.66 -43.00
N ARG A 212 -3.06 1.25 -42.09
CA ARG A 212 -4.03 0.18 -42.37
C ARG A 212 -5.07 0.05 -41.25
N SER A 213 -6.31 0.19 -41.69
CA SER A 213 -7.57 -0.16 -41.05
C SER A 213 -7.65 -1.63 -40.61
N VAL A 214 -8.20 -1.89 -39.43
CA VAL A 214 -8.73 -3.21 -39.07
C VAL A 214 -10.15 -3.02 -38.58
N GLY A 215 -11.08 -3.63 -39.32
CA GLY A 215 -12.51 -3.48 -39.17
C GLY A 215 -13.11 -4.28 -38.02
N ALA A 216 -14.32 -3.86 -37.68
CA ALA A 216 -15.27 -4.57 -36.85
C ALA A 216 -15.58 -5.97 -37.42
N VAL A 217 -15.73 -6.94 -36.52
CA VAL A 217 -16.33 -8.24 -36.81
C VAL A 217 -17.44 -8.47 -35.79
N ASP A 218 -18.67 -8.47 -36.27
CA ASP A 218 -19.87 -8.82 -35.53
C ASP A 218 -20.24 -10.29 -35.74
N ARG A 219 -20.89 -10.83 -34.70
CA ARG A 219 -21.84 -11.95 -34.62
C ARG A 219 -21.97 -12.90 -35.83
N GLU A 220 -21.58 -14.15 -35.63
CA GLU A 220 -22.52 -15.29 -35.59
C GLU A 220 -21.78 -16.58 -35.21
N GLY A 221 -22.05 -17.09 -34.01
CA GLY A 221 -21.75 -18.47 -33.65
C GLY A 221 -22.94 -19.34 -34.01
N ARG A 222 -22.81 -20.17 -35.05
CA ARG A 222 -23.78 -21.23 -35.33
C ARG A 222 -23.11 -22.57 -35.60
N LEU A 223 -23.60 -23.56 -34.87
CA LEU A 223 -23.26 -24.98 -34.87
C LEU A 223 -24.00 -25.76 -35.98
N ARG A 224 -23.31 -26.81 -36.45
CA ARG A 224 -23.78 -28.10 -37.02
C ARG A 224 -24.31 -28.15 -38.46
N GLY A 225 -23.87 -29.21 -39.14
CA GLY A 225 -24.30 -29.72 -40.44
C GLY A 225 -23.18 -30.49 -41.08
#